data_AF-A0A4Q3UUE2-F1
#
_entry.id   AF-A0A4Q3UUE2-F1
#
_cell.length_a   1.000
_cell.length_b   1.000
_cell.length_c   1.000
_cell.angle_alpha   90.00
_cell.angle_beta   90.00
_cell.angle_gamma   90.00
#
_symmetry.space_group_name_H-M   'P 1'
#
loop_
_entity.id
_entity.type
_entity.pdbx_description
1 polymer ?
#
loop_
_entity_poly.entity_id
_entity_poly.type
_entity_poly.pdbx_seq_one_letter_code
_entity_poly.pdbx_strand_id
1 'polypeptide(L)'
;LGPVGRSQYLDWLATGRPAETMSDDHGLLFLSGIERRCIKAKRGQMTADAEAFREIRRLAEGAPKQSVAAARMREFLFYVAVQQETQDSYLDAEIDLSRLERGRSMVAHYQLARKAKDEAPLLADEVLAAMLLNGDIAPRTPFYRCHQEVLTIFRRLYEAKYKKGITLKVATHGLDLGYWASNPTIGTAWLPRTGLFSYRIPPSTQKKIREFLATATDALDPYSRRLATRPQDAGRLPTLALYPPELLRDHETIRALAELAKGAPEGRLSGDAIAEHWVDWPERPLSKSERECLAMALWAAGYAMEPNYASTVPILPDGAVYVTPHGPEDDSEGSDDYRSALPMMNLVATVILGSGRPREVDRERICFRVAEMAGVWGSEAQRLRVYLQFLLEFGAPKLLKKGFDSIPQNRREPLLMILAEIISGDGHLGPAETTELLRIAKGLGIKEEEVYPLLHRSSGTATPRPKTEGRSKGSPFDMNSIADKLASSQAAAEILGAVFVEEEPVSVSAVPIVAAPAETGFAAFVRELSGQDSWSAAEF
;
A
#
# COMPACT_ATOMS: atom_id res chain seq x y z
N LEU A 1 40.79 0.19 20.66
CA LEU A 1 40.94 1.57 20.10
C LEU A 1 42.24 1.69 19.30
N GLY A 2 42.17 2.17 18.06
CA GLY A 2 43.33 2.61 17.27
C GLY A 2 43.85 3.99 17.69
N PRO A 3 44.88 4.56 17.04
CA PRO A 3 45.48 5.84 17.43
C PRO A 3 44.47 7.01 17.51
N VAL A 4 43.61 7.17 16.50
CA VAL A 4 42.57 8.22 16.48
C VAL A 4 41.57 8.04 17.62
N GLY A 5 41.05 6.82 17.80
CA GLY A 5 40.12 6.52 18.89
C GLY A 5 40.73 6.71 20.29
N ARG A 6 42.05 6.52 20.44
CA ARG A 6 42.75 6.84 21.70
C ARG A 6 42.80 8.34 21.95
N SER A 7 43.11 9.15 20.92
CA SER A 7 43.06 10.62 21.05
C SER A 7 41.67 11.09 21.44
N GLN A 8 40.64 10.64 20.72
CA GLN A 8 39.25 10.99 20.99
C GLN A 8 38.80 10.58 22.39
N TYR A 9 39.25 9.41 22.87
CA TYR A 9 38.98 8.99 24.24
C TYR A 9 39.63 9.91 25.26
N LEU A 10 40.90 10.30 25.06
CA LEU A 10 41.59 11.23 25.95
C LEU A 10 40.93 12.62 25.95
N ASP A 11 40.51 13.11 24.78
CA ASP A 11 39.78 14.37 24.65
C ASP A 11 38.43 14.30 25.37
N TRP A 12 37.71 13.19 25.24
CA TRP A 12 36.46 12.94 25.98
C TRP A 12 36.68 12.90 27.50
N LEU A 13 37.79 12.31 27.97
CA LEU A 13 38.16 12.35 29.38
C LEU A 13 38.49 13.76 29.87
N ALA A 14 39.26 14.53 29.09
CA ALA A 14 39.71 15.88 29.44
C ALA A 14 38.57 16.91 29.45
N THR A 15 37.55 16.71 28.62
CA THR A 15 36.36 17.58 28.54
C THR A 15 35.28 17.24 29.59
N GLY A 16 35.62 16.43 30.59
CA GLY A 16 34.71 16.11 31.69
C GLY A 16 33.71 14.99 31.38
N ARG A 17 33.97 14.18 30.35
CA ARG A 17 33.13 13.03 29.96
C ARG A 17 31.66 13.45 29.75
N PRO A 18 31.37 14.34 28.80
CA PRO A 18 29.99 14.62 28.40
C PRO A 18 29.26 13.31 28.07
N ALA A 19 28.09 13.11 28.67
CA ALA A 19 27.37 11.84 28.56
C ALA A 19 26.69 11.72 27.19
N GLU A 20 26.25 12.85 26.64
CA GLU A 20 25.51 12.99 25.39
C GLU A 20 26.36 12.59 24.17
N THR A 21 27.68 12.75 24.26
CA THR A 21 28.63 12.45 23.19
C THR A 21 29.48 11.21 23.48
N MET A 22 29.15 10.46 24.54
CA MET A 22 29.84 9.22 24.89
C MET A 22 29.57 8.14 23.81
N SER A 23 30.63 7.72 23.11
CA SER A 23 30.58 6.52 22.27
C SER A 23 30.56 5.25 23.13
N ASP A 24 30.02 4.15 22.59
CA ASP A 24 29.98 2.88 23.31
C ASP A 24 31.38 2.35 23.66
N ASP A 25 32.35 2.52 22.76
CA ASP A 25 33.75 2.15 23.01
C ASP A 25 34.35 2.95 24.18
N HIS A 26 34.09 4.26 24.25
CA HIS A 26 34.59 5.10 25.34
C HIS A 26 33.94 4.70 26.68
N GLY A 27 32.62 4.53 26.68
CA GLY A 27 31.87 4.17 27.87
C GLY A 27 32.27 2.80 28.42
N LEU A 28 32.41 1.79 27.55
CA LEU A 28 32.83 0.44 27.95
C LEU A 28 34.29 0.42 28.44
N LEU A 29 35.19 1.17 27.79
CA LEU A 29 36.58 1.29 28.25
C LEU A 29 36.66 1.96 29.62
N PHE A 30 35.92 3.05 29.83
CA PHE A 30 35.84 3.73 31.11
C PHE A 30 35.28 2.81 32.20
N LEU A 31 34.15 2.16 31.93
CA LEU A 31 33.52 1.20 32.83
C LEU A 31 34.48 0.05 33.18
N SER A 32 35.25 -0.48 32.23
CA SER A 32 36.22 -1.55 32.49
C SER A 32 37.30 -1.19 33.52
N GLY A 33 37.68 0.08 33.58
CA GLY A 33 38.60 0.63 34.59
C GLY A 33 37.94 0.73 35.97
N ILE A 34 36.69 1.18 36.02
CA ILE A 34 35.88 1.24 37.24
C ILE A 34 35.65 -0.16 37.80
N GLU A 35 35.24 -1.11 36.95
CA GLU A 35 35.04 -2.51 37.33
C GLU A 35 36.32 -3.11 37.95
N ARG A 36 37.50 -2.86 37.36
CA ARG A 36 38.79 -3.33 37.90
C ARG A 36 39.09 -2.78 39.29
N ARG A 37 38.68 -1.54 39.56
CA ARG A 37 38.87 -0.87 40.86
C ARG A 37 37.86 -1.37 41.90
N CYS A 38 36.61 -1.59 41.50
CA CYS A 38 35.51 -1.88 42.40
C CYS A 38 35.27 -3.37 42.64
N ILE A 39 35.54 -4.26 41.68
CA ILE A 39 35.23 -5.70 41.77
C ILE A 39 36.50 -6.48 42.13
N LYS A 40 36.50 -7.16 43.29
CA LYS A 40 37.61 -8.04 43.68
C LYS A 40 37.42 -9.43 43.06
N ALA A 41 38.35 -9.80 42.18
CA ALA A 41 38.29 -11.02 41.35
C ALA A 41 38.09 -12.34 42.12
N LYS A 42 38.42 -12.44 43.42
CA LYS A 42 38.41 -13.73 44.15
C LYS A 42 37.15 -14.06 44.95
N ARG A 43 36.17 -13.16 45.15
CA ARG A 43 34.99 -13.45 46.00
C ARG A 43 33.68 -12.73 45.65
N GLY A 44 33.58 -12.05 44.50
CA GLY A 44 32.41 -11.19 44.22
C GLY A 44 32.24 -10.03 45.22
N GLN A 45 33.25 -9.79 46.05
CA GLN A 45 33.26 -8.70 47.03
C GLN A 45 33.58 -7.39 46.33
N MET A 46 32.82 -6.36 46.67
CA MET A 46 32.96 -5.03 46.13
C MET A 46 33.72 -4.10 47.07
N THR A 47 34.52 -3.20 46.51
CA THR A 47 35.06 -2.03 47.21
C THR A 47 34.12 -0.86 46.97
N ALA A 48 33.65 -0.20 48.04
CA ALA A 48 32.82 0.99 47.91
C ALA A 48 33.63 2.15 47.30
N ASP A 49 33.10 2.76 46.25
CA ASP A 49 33.67 3.93 45.59
C ASP A 49 32.54 4.87 45.16
N ALA A 50 32.13 5.73 46.09
CA ALA A 50 30.96 6.58 45.93
C ALA A 50 31.10 7.57 44.75
N GLU A 51 32.34 8.02 44.48
CA GLU A 51 32.62 8.92 43.36
C GLU A 51 32.47 8.17 42.02
N ALA A 52 33.02 6.96 41.92
CA ALA A 52 32.84 6.10 40.75
C ALA A 52 31.36 5.84 40.44
N PHE A 53 30.59 5.47 41.46
CA PHE A 53 29.19 5.11 41.28
C PHE A 53 28.34 6.31 40.86
N ARG A 54 28.62 7.49 41.45
CA ARG A 54 27.95 8.74 41.04
C ARG A 54 28.27 9.08 39.59
N GLU A 55 29.52 8.90 39.18
CA GLU A 55 29.93 9.19 37.81
C GLU A 55 29.32 8.21 36.80
N ILE A 56 29.32 6.91 37.11
CA ILE A 56 28.68 5.90 36.25
C ILE A 56 27.18 6.17 36.12
N ARG A 57 26.51 6.55 37.21
CA ARG A 57 25.10 6.97 37.19
C ARG A 57 24.88 8.16 36.26
N ARG A 58 25.66 9.24 36.43
CA ARG A 58 25.57 10.44 35.58
C ARG A 58 25.71 10.11 34.11
N LEU A 59 26.69 9.26 33.76
CA LEU A 59 26.91 8.81 32.38
C LEU A 59 25.76 7.97 31.85
N ALA A 60 25.26 7.01 32.64
CA ALA A 60 24.17 6.12 32.22
C ALA A 60 22.82 6.85 32.03
N GLU A 61 22.58 7.90 32.80
CA GLU A 61 21.37 8.74 32.74
C GLU A 61 21.43 9.78 31.61
N GLY A 62 22.61 10.37 31.34
CA GLY A 62 22.79 11.39 30.30
C GLY A 62 23.12 10.84 28.90
N ALA A 63 23.42 9.54 28.78
CA ALA A 63 23.74 8.92 27.50
C ALA A 63 22.51 8.75 26.59
N PRO A 64 22.71 8.67 25.25
CA PRO A 64 21.64 8.32 24.33
C PRO A 64 20.94 7.02 24.76
N LYS A 65 19.59 6.98 24.62
CA LYS A 65 18.79 5.78 24.96
C LYS A 65 19.34 4.50 24.34
N GLN A 66 19.92 4.62 23.14
CA GLN A 66 20.43 3.51 22.37
C GLN A 66 21.86 3.07 22.76
N SER A 67 22.53 3.72 23.71
CA SER A 67 23.90 3.34 24.10
C SER A 67 23.96 1.97 24.75
N VAL A 68 24.83 1.10 24.23
CA VAL A 68 25.17 -0.20 24.83
C VAL A 68 25.96 0.02 26.12
N ALA A 69 26.91 0.97 26.11
CA ALA A 69 27.69 1.30 27.31
C ALA A 69 26.80 1.74 28.47
N ALA A 70 25.81 2.58 28.22
CA ALA A 70 24.85 3.02 29.24
C ALA A 70 24.04 1.85 29.84
N ALA A 71 23.60 0.91 29.01
CA ALA A 71 22.91 -0.30 29.50
C ALA A 71 23.82 -1.15 30.40
N ARG A 72 25.10 -1.30 30.02
CA ARG A 72 26.09 -2.06 30.82
C ARG A 72 26.45 -1.34 32.13
N MET A 73 26.47 -0.01 32.11
CA MET A 73 26.60 0.82 33.30
C MET A 73 25.41 0.66 34.26
N ARG A 74 24.18 0.55 33.76
CA ARG A 74 22.99 0.26 34.60
C ARG A 74 23.07 -1.12 35.25
N GLU A 75 23.48 -2.14 34.50
CA GLU A 75 23.71 -3.49 35.04
C GLU A 75 24.80 -3.48 36.13
N PHE A 76 25.87 -2.69 35.95
CA PHE A 76 26.89 -2.49 37.00
C PHE A 76 26.31 -1.83 38.26
N LEU A 77 25.53 -0.76 38.09
CA LEU A 77 24.89 -0.07 39.21
C LEU A 77 23.88 -0.97 39.93
N PHE A 78 23.15 -1.81 39.21
CA PHE A 78 22.27 -2.80 39.79
C PHE A 78 23.05 -3.84 40.62
N TYR A 79 24.17 -4.35 40.10
CA TYR A 79 25.08 -5.22 40.86
C TYR A 79 25.56 -4.57 42.16
N VAL A 80 25.95 -3.30 42.12
CA VAL A 80 26.32 -2.51 43.29
C VAL A 80 25.16 -2.43 44.28
N ALA A 81 23.95 -2.13 43.78
CA ALA A 81 22.76 -1.92 44.58
C ALA A 81 22.28 -3.19 45.30
N VAL A 82 22.38 -4.37 44.67
CA VAL A 82 22.04 -5.65 45.31
C VAL A 82 22.95 -5.91 46.52
N GLN A 83 24.24 -5.60 46.44
CA GLN A 83 25.15 -5.76 47.58
C GLN A 83 24.90 -4.74 48.70
N GLN A 84 24.22 -3.65 48.39
CA GLN A 84 23.85 -2.59 49.34
C GLN A 84 22.39 -2.70 49.81
N GLU A 85 21.65 -3.72 49.36
CA GLU A 85 20.22 -3.91 49.66
C GLU A 85 19.35 -2.72 49.21
N THR A 86 19.73 -2.04 48.12
CA THR A 86 19.03 -0.86 47.54
C THR A 86 18.58 -1.09 46.08
N GLN A 87 18.56 -2.34 45.62
CA GLN A 87 18.30 -2.70 44.23
C GLN A 87 16.93 -2.25 43.68
N ASP A 88 15.92 -2.08 44.54
CA ASP A 88 14.57 -1.70 44.10
C ASP A 88 14.51 -0.32 43.42
N SER A 89 15.44 0.59 43.72
CA SER A 89 15.53 1.91 43.07
C SER A 89 16.09 1.86 41.64
N TYR A 90 16.51 0.69 41.17
CA TYR A 90 17.12 0.47 39.86
C TYR A 90 16.29 -0.43 38.95
N LEU A 91 15.05 -0.73 39.34
CA LEU A 91 14.14 -1.49 38.49
C LEU A 91 13.52 -0.56 37.45
N ASP A 92 13.55 -1.01 36.21
CA ASP A 92 12.90 -0.31 35.12
C ASP A 92 11.38 -0.47 35.20
N ALA A 93 10.65 0.56 34.77
CA ALA A 93 9.18 0.49 34.67
C ALA A 93 8.73 -0.58 33.64
N GLU A 94 9.51 -0.75 32.57
CA GLU A 94 9.28 -1.71 31.50
C GLU A 94 10.58 -2.42 31.14
N ILE A 95 10.49 -3.70 30.77
CA ILE A 95 11.66 -4.49 30.36
C ILE A 95 11.93 -4.24 28.87
N ASP A 96 13.13 -3.75 28.54
CA ASP A 96 13.54 -3.53 27.15
C ASP A 96 13.88 -4.85 26.43
N LEU A 97 12.91 -5.36 25.68
CA LEU A 97 13.02 -6.60 24.91
C LEU A 97 14.00 -6.53 23.74
N SER A 98 14.35 -5.34 23.25
CA SER A 98 15.24 -5.16 22.10
C SER A 98 16.70 -5.54 22.42
N ARG A 99 17.04 -5.55 23.72
CA ARG A 99 18.39 -5.78 24.25
C ARG A 99 18.50 -7.05 25.08
N LEU A 100 17.42 -7.82 25.23
CA LEU A 100 17.42 -9.04 26.00
C LEU A 100 18.17 -10.15 25.26
N GLU A 101 19.42 -10.33 25.63
CA GLU A 101 20.17 -11.54 25.34
C GLU A 101 20.01 -12.56 26.47
N ARG A 102 20.05 -13.85 26.12
CA ARG A 102 19.96 -14.97 27.08
C ARG A 102 20.93 -14.79 28.24
N GLY A 103 20.40 -14.71 29.46
CA GLY A 103 21.17 -14.67 30.70
C GLY A 103 22.01 -13.39 30.93
N ARG A 104 21.70 -12.27 30.24
CA ARG A 104 22.56 -11.07 30.26
C ARG A 104 21.95 -9.83 30.91
N SER A 105 20.71 -9.88 31.38
CA SER A 105 20.14 -8.81 32.21
C SER A 105 19.80 -9.32 33.61
N MET A 106 20.56 -8.87 34.61
CA MET A 106 20.28 -9.19 36.00
C MET A 106 19.04 -8.46 36.49
N VAL A 107 18.84 -7.21 36.05
CA VAL A 107 17.71 -6.37 36.42
C VAL A 107 16.41 -7.07 36.07
N ALA A 108 16.28 -7.53 34.82
CA ALA A 108 15.08 -8.21 34.34
C ALA A 108 14.85 -9.56 35.05
N HIS A 109 15.89 -10.37 35.27
CA HIS A 109 15.78 -11.62 36.04
C HIS A 109 15.30 -11.36 37.48
N TYR A 110 15.84 -10.34 38.15
CA TYR A 110 15.42 -9.97 39.49
C TYR A 110 13.96 -9.50 39.53
N GLN A 111 13.58 -8.61 38.61
CA GLN A 111 12.22 -8.07 38.51
C GLN A 111 11.18 -9.20 38.30
N LEU A 112 11.48 -10.14 37.39
CA LEU A 112 10.63 -11.30 37.12
C LEU A 112 10.56 -12.27 38.28
N ALA A 113 11.67 -12.52 38.97
CA ALA A 113 11.69 -13.36 40.17
C ALA A 113 10.88 -12.74 41.31
N ARG A 114 10.90 -11.41 41.47
CA ARG A 114 10.06 -10.70 42.43
C ARG A 114 8.58 -10.86 42.09
N LYS A 115 8.20 -10.65 40.82
CA LYS A 115 6.83 -10.90 40.36
C LYS A 115 6.38 -12.35 40.57
N ALA A 116 7.28 -13.32 40.37
CA ALA A 116 6.99 -14.73 40.65
C ALA A 116 6.72 -14.99 42.14
N LYS A 117 7.51 -14.37 43.03
CA LYS A 117 7.33 -14.44 44.48
C LYS A 117 5.99 -13.82 44.92
N ASP A 118 5.64 -12.68 44.33
CA ASP A 118 4.43 -11.93 44.66
C ASP A 118 3.17 -12.50 43.97
N GLU A 119 3.31 -13.57 43.19
CA GLU A 119 2.27 -14.16 42.34
C GLU A 119 1.56 -13.13 41.43
N ALA A 120 2.29 -12.09 41.03
CA ALA A 120 1.75 -11.01 40.21
C ALA A 120 1.52 -11.48 38.77
N PRO A 121 0.40 -11.07 38.13
CA PRO A 121 0.18 -11.34 36.72
C PRO A 121 1.21 -10.60 35.86
N LEU A 122 1.72 -11.29 34.85
CA LEU A 122 2.65 -10.73 33.87
C LEU A 122 1.92 -10.04 32.73
N LEU A 123 2.51 -8.93 32.27
CA LEU A 123 2.21 -8.33 30.97
C LEU A 123 2.82 -9.18 29.84
N ALA A 124 2.32 -9.00 28.62
CA ALA A 124 2.80 -9.76 27.45
C ALA A 124 4.33 -9.71 27.31
N ASP A 125 4.90 -8.51 27.39
CA ASP A 125 6.34 -8.29 27.22
C ASP A 125 7.16 -8.99 28.31
N GLU A 126 6.67 -9.02 29.54
CA GLU A 126 7.35 -9.67 30.66
C GLU A 126 7.37 -11.20 30.52
N VAL A 127 6.29 -11.78 29.96
CA VAL A 127 6.27 -13.21 29.62
C VAL A 127 7.30 -13.51 28.55
N LEU A 128 7.40 -12.65 27.53
CA LEU A 128 8.36 -12.82 26.47
C LEU A 128 9.80 -12.65 26.99
N ALA A 129 10.04 -11.66 27.84
CA ALA A 129 11.30 -11.46 28.56
C ALA A 129 11.71 -12.71 29.34
N ALA A 130 10.79 -13.27 30.13
CA ALA A 130 11.03 -14.47 30.91
C ALA A 130 11.45 -15.65 30.02
N MET A 131 10.80 -15.85 28.86
CA MET A 131 11.15 -16.90 27.92
C MET A 131 12.51 -16.66 27.22
N LEU A 132 12.83 -15.42 26.86
CA LEU A 132 14.12 -15.05 26.28
C LEU A 132 15.26 -15.32 27.27
N LEU A 133 15.09 -14.88 28.51
CA LEU A 133 16.07 -14.99 29.58
C LEU A 133 16.32 -16.46 29.98
N ASN A 134 15.26 -17.26 30.11
CA ASN A 134 15.36 -18.70 30.37
C ASN A 134 15.93 -19.49 29.18
N GLY A 135 15.98 -18.88 27.99
CA GLY A 135 16.39 -19.56 26.77
C GLY A 135 15.34 -20.54 26.22
N ASP A 136 14.09 -20.39 26.64
CA ASP A 136 12.92 -21.19 26.20
C ASP A 136 12.53 -20.91 24.74
N ILE A 137 13.02 -19.79 24.18
CA ILE A 137 12.82 -19.37 22.80
C ILE A 137 14.12 -18.82 22.20
N ALA A 138 14.20 -18.94 20.88
CA ALA A 138 15.20 -18.27 20.04
C ALA A 138 14.44 -17.54 18.93
N PRO A 139 14.24 -16.21 19.05
CA PRO A 139 13.50 -15.47 18.05
C PRO A 139 14.17 -15.51 16.68
N ARG A 140 13.36 -15.55 15.62
CA ARG A 140 13.82 -15.45 14.24
C ARG A 140 14.11 -14.00 13.85
N THR A 141 14.77 -13.80 12.72
CA THR A 141 15.17 -12.48 12.19
C THR A 141 14.06 -11.41 12.20
N PRO A 142 12.78 -11.69 11.83
CA PRO A 142 11.72 -10.69 11.90
C PRO A 142 11.51 -10.07 13.28
N PHE A 143 11.77 -10.80 14.36
CA PHE A 143 11.68 -10.26 15.73
C PHE A 143 12.66 -9.12 15.99
N TYR A 144 13.81 -9.12 15.33
CA TYR A 144 14.82 -8.07 15.50
C TYR A 144 14.62 -6.93 14.50
N ARG A 145 14.31 -7.26 13.24
CA ARG A 145 14.18 -6.26 12.17
C ARG A 145 12.85 -5.49 12.21
N CYS A 146 11.78 -6.15 12.65
CA CYS A 146 10.43 -5.60 12.76
C CYS A 146 9.96 -5.70 14.21
N HIS A 147 10.83 -5.27 15.14
CA HIS A 147 10.67 -5.55 16.56
C HIS A 147 9.36 -4.98 17.12
N GLN A 148 9.07 -3.72 16.83
CA GLN A 148 7.87 -3.04 17.36
C GLN A 148 6.58 -3.66 16.79
N GLU A 149 6.59 -4.02 15.52
CA GLU A 149 5.48 -4.64 14.82
C GLU A 149 5.20 -6.05 15.35
N VAL A 150 6.25 -6.86 15.52
CA VAL A 150 6.13 -8.21 16.09
C VAL A 150 5.57 -8.13 17.51
N LEU A 151 6.07 -7.22 18.34
CA LEU A 151 5.54 -7.02 19.69
C LEU A 151 4.08 -6.56 19.68
N THR A 152 3.69 -5.71 18.73
CA THR A 152 2.29 -5.25 18.61
C THR A 152 1.33 -6.42 18.34
N ILE A 153 1.65 -7.29 17.38
CA ILE A 153 0.83 -8.48 17.09
C ILE A 153 0.85 -9.44 18.29
N PHE A 154 2.04 -9.67 18.86
CA PHE A 154 2.21 -10.56 20.00
C PHE A 154 1.37 -10.13 21.21
N ARG A 155 1.38 -8.84 21.57
CA ARG A 155 0.58 -8.26 22.66
C ARG A 155 -0.92 -8.48 22.42
N ARG A 156 -1.41 -8.19 21.21
CA ARG A 156 -2.82 -8.42 20.85
C ARG A 156 -3.23 -9.90 21.01
N LEU A 157 -2.40 -10.83 20.53
CA LEU A 157 -2.64 -12.27 20.68
C LEU A 157 -2.62 -12.72 22.14
N TYR A 158 -1.68 -12.18 22.92
CA TYR A 158 -1.55 -12.45 24.34
C TYR A 158 -2.79 -11.98 25.11
N GLU A 159 -3.20 -10.73 24.94
CA GLU A 159 -4.34 -10.11 25.63
C GLU A 159 -5.66 -10.80 25.29
N ALA A 160 -5.85 -11.16 24.01
CA ALA A 160 -7.04 -11.89 23.57
C ALA A 160 -7.20 -13.23 24.31
N LYS A 161 -6.10 -13.93 24.61
CA LYS A 161 -6.13 -15.23 25.30
C LYS A 161 -6.03 -15.13 26.82
N TYR A 162 -5.16 -14.26 27.33
CA TYR A 162 -4.76 -14.17 28.73
C TYR A 162 -5.14 -12.81 29.31
N LYS A 163 -6.42 -12.42 29.21
CA LYS A 163 -6.95 -11.13 29.66
C LYS A 163 -6.44 -10.65 31.04
N LYS A 164 -6.31 -11.57 32.00
CA LYS A 164 -5.86 -11.29 33.38
C LYS A 164 -4.34 -11.45 33.60
N GLY A 165 -3.58 -11.72 32.54
CA GLY A 165 -2.18 -12.12 32.61
C GLY A 165 -1.98 -13.57 33.07
N ILE A 166 -0.74 -14.02 33.01
CA ILE A 166 -0.30 -15.31 33.56
C ILE A 166 0.65 -15.06 34.74
N THR A 167 0.70 -16.00 35.69
CA THR A 167 1.67 -15.94 36.78
C THR A 167 2.85 -16.88 36.53
N LEU A 168 4.04 -16.45 36.96
CA LEU A 168 5.22 -17.31 36.98
C LEU A 168 5.13 -18.33 38.12
N LYS A 169 5.74 -19.49 37.94
CA LYS A 169 5.92 -20.44 39.04
C LYS A 169 7.30 -20.28 39.63
N VAL A 170 7.37 -20.17 40.95
CA VAL A 170 8.63 -20.17 41.69
C VAL A 170 9.32 -21.53 41.51
N ALA A 171 10.62 -21.50 41.21
CA ALA A 171 11.48 -22.67 41.09
C ALA A 171 12.01 -23.12 42.46
N THR A 172 12.61 -24.31 42.51
CA THR A 172 13.14 -24.88 43.76
C THR A 172 14.54 -24.39 44.13
N HIS A 173 15.27 -23.80 43.17
CA HIS A 173 16.62 -23.26 43.38
C HIS A 173 16.58 -21.73 43.49
N GLY A 174 17.58 -21.17 44.18
CA GLY A 174 17.76 -19.73 44.33
C GLY A 174 17.92 -19.02 42.98
N LEU A 175 17.63 -17.73 42.95
CA LEU A 175 17.90 -16.90 41.79
C LEU A 175 19.41 -16.63 41.71
N ASP A 176 20.05 -17.18 40.69
CA ASP A 176 21.46 -16.93 40.39
C ASP A 176 21.59 -15.70 39.49
N LEU A 177 22.21 -14.63 40.01
CA LEU A 177 22.50 -13.41 39.25
C LEU A 177 24.00 -13.24 39.07
N GLY A 178 24.44 -13.15 37.82
CA GLY A 178 25.84 -12.94 37.45
C GLY A 178 26.01 -11.64 36.68
N TYR A 179 26.79 -10.72 37.23
CA TYR A 179 27.20 -9.52 36.51
C TYR A 179 28.33 -9.86 35.55
N TRP A 180 28.05 -9.81 34.25
CA TRP A 180 29.10 -9.96 33.25
C TRP A 180 29.87 -8.65 33.15
N ALA A 181 31.16 -8.62 33.46
CA ALA A 181 31.97 -7.41 33.42
C ALA A 181 32.41 -7.08 31.98
N SER A 182 32.55 -5.80 31.66
CA SER A 182 33.16 -5.31 30.41
C SER A 182 34.66 -5.60 30.37
N ASN A 183 35.29 -5.65 31.55
CA ASN A 183 36.66 -6.04 31.73
C ASN A 183 36.82 -7.57 31.63
N PRO A 184 37.52 -8.09 30.60
CA PRO A 184 37.62 -9.53 30.38
C PRO A 184 38.40 -10.26 31.49
N THR A 185 39.21 -9.55 32.29
CA THR A 185 39.97 -10.17 33.39
C THR A 185 39.11 -10.49 34.62
N ILE A 186 37.94 -9.86 34.74
CA ILE A 186 36.97 -10.14 35.81
C ILE A 186 36.06 -11.31 35.41
N GLY A 187 35.63 -11.35 34.15
CA GLY A 187 34.65 -12.33 33.68
C GLY A 187 33.27 -12.08 34.29
N THR A 188 32.68 -13.08 34.96
CA THR A 188 31.38 -12.97 35.61
C THR A 188 31.53 -12.83 37.13
N ALA A 189 31.03 -11.74 37.68
CA ALA A 189 30.92 -11.51 39.12
C ALA A 189 29.55 -11.96 39.63
N TRP A 190 29.52 -13.10 40.32
CA TRP A 190 28.28 -13.65 40.88
C TRP A 190 27.87 -12.93 42.16
N LEU A 191 26.58 -12.59 42.24
CA LEU A 191 26.00 -12.01 43.45
C LEU A 191 25.78 -13.09 44.52
N PRO A 192 25.97 -12.76 45.81
CA PRO A 192 25.51 -13.61 46.90
C PRO A 192 23.99 -13.78 46.87
N ARG A 193 23.47 -14.79 47.58
CA ARG A 193 22.03 -15.15 47.55
C ARG A 193 21.14 -13.91 47.75
N THR A 194 20.31 -13.62 46.76
CA THR A 194 19.39 -12.48 46.73
C THR A 194 18.16 -12.63 47.63
N GLY A 195 17.99 -13.80 48.27
CA GLY A 195 16.75 -14.14 48.99
C GLY A 195 15.55 -14.45 48.09
N LEU A 196 15.73 -14.43 46.77
CA LEU A 196 14.73 -14.83 45.78
C LEU A 196 15.03 -16.22 45.21
N PHE A 197 13.99 -16.87 44.72
CA PHE A 197 14.09 -18.11 43.95
C PHE A 197 13.96 -17.80 42.46
N SER A 198 14.55 -18.67 41.63
CA SER A 198 14.36 -18.59 40.19
C SER A 198 12.88 -18.84 39.82
N TYR A 199 12.52 -18.64 38.56
CA TYR A 199 11.15 -18.78 38.08
C TYR A 199 11.08 -19.69 36.84
N ARG A 200 9.90 -20.24 36.60
CA ARG A 200 9.60 -21.06 35.42
C ARG A 200 8.22 -20.73 34.88
N ILE A 201 8.08 -20.88 33.56
CA ILE A 201 6.79 -20.81 32.87
C ILE A 201 6.31 -22.25 32.65
N PRO A 202 5.04 -22.59 32.94
CA PRO A 202 4.51 -23.92 32.67
C PRO A 202 4.68 -24.33 31.19
N PRO A 203 5.03 -25.59 30.88
CA PRO A 203 5.30 -26.02 29.50
C PRO A 203 4.15 -25.78 28.51
N SER A 204 2.90 -25.93 28.96
CA SER A 204 1.71 -25.63 28.15
C SER A 204 1.62 -24.14 27.78
N THR A 205 1.93 -23.27 28.73
CA THR A 205 2.00 -21.82 28.52
C THR A 205 3.16 -21.47 27.58
N GLN A 206 4.35 -22.03 27.81
CA GLN A 206 5.50 -21.84 26.93
C GLN A 206 5.19 -22.21 25.47
N LYS A 207 4.54 -23.35 25.25
CA LYS A 207 4.11 -23.78 23.91
C LYS A 207 3.22 -22.71 23.27
N LYS A 208 2.25 -22.18 24.02
CA LYS A 208 1.34 -21.19 23.46
C LYS A 208 2.00 -19.85 23.17
N ILE A 209 2.90 -19.39 24.02
CA ILE A 209 3.65 -18.15 23.78
C ILE A 209 4.57 -18.30 22.55
N ARG A 210 5.19 -19.49 22.36
CA ARG A 210 5.92 -19.81 21.12
C ARG A 210 5.03 -19.72 19.87
N GLU A 211 3.81 -20.25 19.94
CA GLU A 211 2.84 -20.13 18.84
C GLU A 211 2.51 -18.67 18.54
N PHE A 212 2.29 -17.82 19.56
CA PHE A 212 2.03 -16.39 19.35
C PHE A 212 3.19 -15.66 18.68
N LEU A 213 4.42 -15.90 19.16
CA LEU A 213 5.60 -15.30 18.56
C LEU A 213 5.81 -15.81 17.12
N ALA A 214 5.56 -17.10 16.86
CA ALA A 214 5.61 -17.66 15.51
C ALA A 214 4.61 -16.96 14.60
N THR A 215 3.34 -16.87 14.98
CA THR A 215 2.31 -16.15 14.22
C THR A 215 2.69 -14.70 13.94
N ALA A 216 3.17 -13.96 14.95
CA ALA A 216 3.59 -12.58 14.77
C ALA A 216 4.79 -12.44 13.81
N THR A 217 5.77 -13.33 13.93
CA THR A 217 6.96 -13.31 13.05
C THR A 217 6.67 -13.82 11.64
N ASP A 218 5.76 -14.77 11.46
CA ASP A 218 5.32 -15.27 10.15
C ASP A 218 4.54 -14.20 9.38
N ALA A 219 3.65 -13.48 10.05
CA ALA A 219 2.90 -12.38 9.44
C ALA A 219 3.82 -11.28 8.87
N LEU A 220 4.96 -11.03 9.52
CA LEU A 220 5.94 -10.01 9.13
C LEU A 220 7.11 -10.55 8.31
N ASP A 221 7.14 -11.84 8.00
CA ASP A 221 8.26 -12.45 7.27
C ASP A 221 8.46 -11.85 5.85
N PRO A 222 7.40 -11.63 5.03
CA PRO A 222 7.57 -10.99 3.72
C PRO A 222 8.15 -9.58 3.82
N TYR A 223 7.62 -8.77 4.74
CA TYR A 223 8.11 -7.41 4.98
C TYR A 223 9.56 -7.40 5.50
N SER A 224 9.88 -8.26 6.48
CA SER A 224 11.22 -8.40 7.02
C SER A 224 12.25 -8.81 5.96
N ARG A 225 11.88 -9.69 5.02
CA ARG A 225 12.75 -10.06 3.88
C ARG A 225 13.01 -8.89 2.95
N ARG A 226 12.00 -8.07 2.65
CA ARG A 226 12.16 -6.85 1.85
C ARG A 226 13.13 -5.87 2.53
N LEU A 227 12.98 -5.66 3.83
CA LEU A 227 13.87 -4.79 4.59
C LEU A 227 15.31 -5.33 4.71
N ALA A 228 15.52 -6.63 4.56
CA ALA A 228 16.86 -7.21 4.57
C ALA A 228 17.70 -6.73 3.37
N THR A 229 17.07 -6.52 2.21
CA THR A 229 17.73 -6.07 0.99
C THR A 229 17.57 -4.58 0.74
N ARG A 230 16.46 -3.99 1.19
CA ARG A 230 16.12 -2.58 0.99
C ARG A 230 15.60 -1.93 2.27
N PRO A 231 16.46 -1.67 3.27
CA PRO A 231 16.05 -1.08 4.54
C PRO A 231 15.46 0.34 4.39
N GLN A 232 15.88 1.08 3.37
CA GLN A 232 15.37 2.42 3.05
C GLN A 232 13.90 2.45 2.61
N ASP A 233 13.33 1.30 2.24
CA ASP A 233 11.93 1.19 1.81
C ASP A 233 10.96 1.10 3.00
N ALA A 234 11.47 1.10 4.23
CA ALA A 234 10.66 0.99 5.44
C ALA A 234 9.57 2.06 5.49
N GLY A 235 8.35 1.63 5.81
CA GLY A 235 7.20 2.53 5.97
C GLY A 235 6.64 3.13 4.68
N ARG A 236 7.15 2.79 3.49
CA ARG A 236 6.71 3.35 2.20
C ARG A 236 6.07 2.31 1.29
N LEU A 237 5.19 2.74 0.39
CA LEU A 237 4.62 1.87 -0.65
C LEU A 237 5.68 1.56 -1.72
N PRO A 238 5.63 0.42 -2.42
CA PRO A 238 4.69 -0.69 -2.22
C PRO A 238 5.12 -1.61 -1.06
N THR A 239 6.28 -1.38 -0.44
CA THR A 239 6.82 -2.24 0.64
C THR A 239 5.86 -2.37 1.82
N LEU A 240 5.14 -1.29 2.16
CA LEU A 240 4.11 -1.30 3.19
C LEU A 240 2.87 -2.14 2.82
N ALA A 241 2.65 -2.52 1.56
CA ALA A 241 1.59 -3.47 1.22
C ALA A 241 1.91 -4.91 1.67
N LEU A 242 3.17 -5.19 2.01
CA LEU A 242 3.59 -6.47 2.62
C LEU A 242 3.33 -6.51 4.14
N TYR A 243 2.87 -5.41 4.72
CA TYR A 243 2.55 -5.32 6.15
C TYR A 243 1.25 -6.05 6.45
N PRO A 244 1.12 -6.70 7.61
CA PRO A 244 -0.14 -7.33 8.02
C PRO A 244 -1.30 -6.30 8.04
N PRO A 245 -2.46 -6.63 7.46
CA PRO A 245 -3.61 -5.71 7.38
C PRO A 245 -4.02 -5.13 8.74
N GLU A 246 -3.85 -5.90 9.82
CA GLU A 246 -4.21 -5.51 11.18
C GLU A 246 -3.34 -4.38 11.74
N LEU A 247 -2.13 -4.20 11.19
CA LEU A 247 -1.21 -3.14 11.57
C LEU A 247 -1.27 -1.94 10.62
N LEU A 248 -1.72 -2.18 9.39
CA LEU A 248 -1.63 -1.22 8.30
C LEU A 248 -2.37 0.09 8.62
N ARG A 249 -3.60 0.01 9.15
CA ARG A 249 -4.43 1.18 9.51
C ARG A 249 -3.75 2.14 10.49
N ASP A 250 -2.94 1.62 11.40
CA ASP A 250 -2.30 2.43 12.45
C ASP A 250 -0.98 3.07 11.98
N HIS A 251 -0.50 2.73 10.78
CA HIS A 251 0.76 3.21 10.26
C HIS A 251 0.69 4.68 9.79
N GLU A 252 1.75 5.46 10.03
CA GLU A 252 1.79 6.90 9.73
C GLU A 252 1.52 7.22 8.26
N THR A 253 2.10 6.46 7.33
CA THR A 253 1.89 6.61 5.88
C THR A 253 0.43 6.40 5.48
N ILE A 254 -0.27 5.47 6.12
CA ILE A 254 -1.70 5.24 5.85
C ILE A 254 -2.55 6.38 6.39
N ARG A 255 -2.19 6.93 7.56
CA ARG A 255 -2.84 8.14 8.08
C ARG A 255 -2.57 9.36 7.18
N ALA A 256 -1.36 9.50 6.64
CA ALA A 256 -1.04 10.56 5.70
C ALA A 256 -1.85 10.43 4.40
N LEU A 257 -1.97 9.21 3.85
CA LEU A 257 -2.84 8.94 2.70
C LEU A 257 -4.32 9.22 3.01
N ALA A 258 -4.79 8.93 4.23
CA ALA A 258 -6.15 9.26 4.65
C ALA A 258 -6.40 10.77 4.66
N GLU A 259 -5.46 11.56 5.20
CA GLU A 259 -5.58 13.02 5.20
C GLU A 259 -5.49 13.61 3.78
N LEU A 260 -4.62 13.07 2.92
CA LEU A 260 -4.58 13.43 1.50
C LEU A 260 -5.92 13.14 0.81
N ALA A 261 -6.46 11.93 0.98
CA ALA A 261 -7.73 11.51 0.41
C ALA A 261 -8.90 12.38 0.89
N LYS A 262 -8.90 12.74 2.18
CA LYS A 262 -9.90 13.62 2.79
C LYS A 262 -9.84 15.06 2.26
N GLY A 263 -8.64 15.56 2.00
CA GLY A 263 -8.41 16.90 1.45
C GLY A 263 -8.56 16.99 -0.07
N ALA A 264 -8.65 15.86 -0.78
CA ALA A 264 -8.69 15.79 -2.23
C ALA A 264 -9.99 16.39 -2.81
N PRO A 265 -9.92 17.44 -3.64
CA PRO A 265 -11.09 17.99 -4.32
C PRO A 265 -11.76 16.92 -5.19
N GLU A 266 -13.07 16.70 -4.98
CA GLU A 266 -13.86 15.65 -5.66
C GLU A 266 -13.27 14.24 -5.54
N GLY A 267 -12.38 14.00 -4.56
CA GLY A 267 -11.69 12.73 -4.39
C GLY A 267 -10.55 12.50 -5.38
N ARG A 268 -10.10 13.50 -6.15
CA ARG A 268 -8.99 13.34 -7.11
C ARG A 268 -7.62 13.42 -6.43
N LEU A 269 -6.90 12.30 -6.37
CA LEU A 269 -5.52 12.21 -5.87
C LEU A 269 -4.53 12.12 -7.04
N SER A 270 -3.64 13.11 -7.17
CA SER A 270 -2.61 13.10 -8.21
C SER A 270 -1.54 12.04 -7.94
N GLY A 271 -0.91 11.56 -9.02
CA GLY A 271 0.24 10.67 -8.96
C GLY A 271 1.38 11.26 -8.14
N ASP A 272 1.65 12.57 -8.27
CA ASP A 272 2.69 13.26 -7.49
C ASP A 272 2.45 13.16 -5.97
N ALA A 273 1.20 13.37 -5.52
CA ALA A 273 0.87 13.27 -4.10
C ALA A 273 1.03 11.83 -3.57
N ILE A 274 0.75 10.83 -4.41
CA ILE A 274 0.95 9.43 -4.07
C ILE A 274 2.45 9.08 -4.06
N ALA A 275 3.21 9.64 -4.99
CA ALA A 275 4.65 9.40 -5.14
C ALA A 275 5.45 9.79 -3.90
N GLU A 276 5.01 10.81 -3.14
CA GLU A 276 5.64 11.20 -1.86
C GLU A 276 5.66 10.07 -0.82
N HIS A 277 4.73 9.12 -0.92
CA HIS A 277 4.59 7.96 -0.04
C HIS A 277 5.09 6.65 -0.66
N TRP A 278 5.66 6.72 -1.86
CA TRP A 278 6.05 5.58 -2.67
C TRP A 278 7.57 5.54 -2.90
N VAL A 279 8.16 4.35 -2.81
CA VAL A 279 9.57 4.09 -3.13
C VAL A 279 9.69 3.86 -4.62
N ASP A 280 10.58 4.60 -5.27
CA ASP A 280 10.88 4.45 -6.70
C ASP A 280 9.58 4.51 -7.54
N TRP A 281 8.83 5.62 -7.42
CA TRP A 281 7.60 5.84 -8.18
C TRP A 281 7.85 5.58 -9.68
N PRO A 282 7.07 4.70 -10.34
CA PRO A 282 7.41 4.24 -11.67
C PRO A 282 7.22 5.35 -12.72
N GLU A 283 8.07 5.38 -13.74
CA GLU A 283 7.91 6.25 -14.93
C GLU A 283 7.01 5.63 -16.02
N ARG A 284 6.38 4.50 -15.70
CA ARG A 284 5.49 3.73 -16.58
C ARG A 284 4.12 3.58 -15.92
N PRO A 285 3.05 3.25 -16.68
CA PRO A 285 1.77 2.91 -16.07
C PRO A 285 1.93 1.89 -14.94
N LEU A 286 1.15 2.06 -13.87
CA LEU A 286 1.17 1.15 -12.73
C LEU A 286 0.83 -0.28 -13.19
N SER A 287 1.67 -1.22 -12.80
CA SER A 287 1.45 -2.64 -12.99
C SER A 287 0.27 -3.11 -12.12
N LYS A 288 -0.26 -4.30 -12.42
CA LYS A 288 -1.37 -4.87 -11.64
C LYS A 288 -1.05 -4.93 -10.13
N SER A 289 0.15 -5.40 -9.78
CA SER A 289 0.59 -5.51 -8.38
C SER A 289 0.73 -4.15 -7.70
N GLU A 290 1.20 -3.13 -8.40
CA GLU A 290 1.30 -1.76 -7.85
C GLU A 290 -0.10 -1.16 -7.63
N ARG A 291 -1.05 -1.39 -8.55
CA ARG A 291 -2.44 -0.97 -8.35
C ARG A 291 -3.11 -1.69 -7.18
N GLU A 292 -2.86 -3.00 -7.03
CA GLU A 292 -3.31 -3.78 -5.87
C GLU A 292 -2.74 -3.20 -4.56
N CYS A 293 -1.44 -2.88 -4.53
CA CYS A 293 -0.79 -2.26 -3.37
C CYS A 293 -1.41 -0.90 -3.01
N LEU A 294 -1.63 -0.04 -4.01
CA LEU A 294 -2.24 1.28 -3.80
C LEU A 294 -3.69 1.15 -3.32
N ALA A 295 -4.47 0.25 -3.92
CA ALA A 295 -5.84 -0.03 -3.52
C ALA A 295 -5.91 -0.52 -2.07
N MET A 296 -5.03 -1.45 -1.67
CA MET A 296 -4.97 -1.94 -0.29
C MET A 296 -4.60 -0.83 0.71
N ALA A 297 -3.68 0.06 0.34
CA ALA A 297 -3.27 1.17 1.19
C ALA A 297 -4.40 2.19 1.38
N LEU A 298 -5.06 2.60 0.29
CA LEU A 298 -6.21 3.50 0.34
C LEU A 298 -7.39 2.87 1.07
N TRP A 299 -7.62 1.56 0.89
CA TRP A 299 -8.64 0.83 1.64
C TRP A 299 -8.34 0.82 3.13
N ALA A 300 -7.08 0.57 3.53
CA ALA A 300 -6.69 0.67 4.93
C ALA A 300 -6.85 2.10 5.49
N ALA A 301 -6.70 3.12 4.63
CA ALA A 301 -6.96 4.53 4.93
C ALA A 301 -8.45 4.90 4.99
N GLY A 302 -9.37 3.98 4.64
CA GLY A 302 -10.82 4.21 4.68
C GLY A 302 -11.43 4.64 3.34
N TYR A 303 -10.70 4.48 2.23
CA TYR A 303 -11.10 4.96 0.91
C TYR A 303 -11.04 3.86 -0.16
N ALA A 304 -12.11 3.71 -0.93
CA ALA A 304 -12.11 2.92 -2.16
C ALA A 304 -11.44 3.72 -3.29
N MET A 305 -10.66 3.05 -4.14
CA MET A 305 -9.90 3.66 -5.24
C MET A 305 -10.54 3.31 -6.59
N GLU A 306 -10.66 4.31 -7.48
CA GLU A 306 -11.04 4.15 -8.88
C GLU A 306 -9.98 4.75 -9.83
N PRO A 307 -9.63 4.05 -10.93
CA PRO A 307 -10.05 2.71 -11.30
C PRO A 307 -9.56 1.67 -10.29
N ASN A 308 -10.45 0.74 -9.93
CA ASN A 308 -10.08 -0.37 -9.05
C ASN A 308 -8.92 -1.21 -9.65
N TYR A 309 -8.15 -1.91 -8.82
CA TYR A 309 -7.02 -2.74 -9.23
C TYR A 309 -7.39 -3.86 -10.24
N ALA A 310 -8.63 -4.35 -10.18
CA ALA A 310 -9.19 -5.33 -11.11
C ALA A 310 -9.44 -4.73 -12.51
N SER A 311 -9.50 -3.40 -12.62
CA SER A 311 -9.66 -2.70 -13.88
C SER A 311 -8.44 -2.86 -14.79
N THR A 312 -8.66 -2.97 -16.09
CA THR A 312 -7.58 -2.96 -17.08
C THR A 312 -7.18 -1.55 -17.49
N VAL A 313 -7.89 -0.53 -17.00
CA VAL A 313 -7.61 0.86 -17.37
C VAL A 313 -6.25 1.29 -16.78
N PRO A 314 -5.32 1.82 -17.60
CA PRO A 314 -3.99 2.20 -17.12
C PRO A 314 -4.08 3.39 -16.17
N ILE A 315 -3.26 3.37 -15.13
CA ILE A 315 -3.05 4.52 -14.23
C ILE A 315 -1.64 5.02 -14.52
N LEU A 316 -1.54 6.23 -15.07
CA LEU A 316 -0.28 6.85 -15.45
C LEU A 316 0.40 7.49 -14.23
N PRO A 317 1.75 7.53 -14.18
CA PRO A 317 2.51 8.14 -13.08
C PRO A 317 2.21 9.61 -12.82
N ASP A 318 1.98 10.38 -13.89
CA ASP A 318 1.63 11.80 -13.90
C ASP A 318 0.10 12.02 -13.89
N GLY A 319 -0.67 10.94 -13.83
CA GLY A 319 -2.12 10.95 -13.80
C GLY A 319 -2.70 11.17 -12.41
N ALA A 320 -3.87 10.58 -12.18
CA ALA A 320 -4.53 10.61 -10.88
C ALA A 320 -5.33 9.32 -10.66
N VAL A 321 -5.69 9.07 -9.41
CA VAL A 321 -6.77 8.14 -9.05
C VAL A 321 -7.87 8.92 -8.35
N TYR A 322 -9.06 8.35 -8.32
CA TYR A 322 -10.17 8.92 -7.58
C TYR A 322 -10.51 8.07 -6.37
N VAL A 323 -10.86 8.73 -5.27
CA VAL A 323 -11.16 8.06 -4.00
C VAL A 323 -12.52 8.42 -3.45
N THR A 324 -13.17 7.45 -2.82
CA THR A 324 -14.45 7.62 -2.13
C THR A 324 -14.41 6.94 -0.78
N PRO A 325 -14.97 7.53 0.29
CA PRO A 325 -15.05 6.85 1.58
C PRO A 325 -15.81 5.52 1.47
N HIS A 326 -15.34 4.47 2.13
CA HIS A 326 -16.05 3.18 2.19
C HIS A 326 -16.58 2.90 3.60
N GLY A 327 -17.66 2.12 3.66
CA GLY A 327 -18.27 1.60 4.88
C GLY A 327 -17.65 0.28 5.35
N PRO A 328 -18.03 -0.19 6.55
CA PRO A 328 -17.54 -1.46 7.10
C PRO A 328 -18.09 -2.71 6.39
N GLU A 329 -19.21 -2.58 5.68
CA GLU A 329 -19.84 -3.65 4.89
C GLU A 329 -19.43 -3.63 3.42
N ASP A 330 -18.69 -2.58 3.00
CA ASP A 330 -18.25 -2.46 1.62
C ASP A 330 -17.13 -3.46 1.31
N ASP A 331 -17.05 -3.85 0.05
CA ASP A 331 -15.99 -4.70 -0.49
C ASP A 331 -15.09 -3.92 -1.45
N SER A 332 -13.78 -4.21 -1.42
CA SER A 332 -12.81 -3.47 -2.22
C SER A 332 -12.95 -3.75 -3.72
N GLU A 333 -13.28 -4.99 -4.10
CA GLU A 333 -13.60 -5.35 -5.49
C GLU A 333 -14.96 -4.81 -5.91
N GLY A 334 -15.89 -4.75 -4.97
CA GLY A 334 -17.29 -4.37 -5.17
C GLY A 334 -18.13 -5.55 -5.65
N SER A 335 -19.45 -5.37 -5.56
CA SER A 335 -20.48 -6.34 -5.92
C SER A 335 -20.38 -6.77 -7.38
N ASP A 336 -20.98 -7.92 -7.71
CA ASP A 336 -21.10 -8.36 -9.11
C ASP A 336 -21.85 -7.33 -9.96
N ASP A 337 -22.87 -6.68 -9.39
CA ASP A 337 -23.63 -5.62 -10.06
C ASP A 337 -22.76 -4.40 -10.34
N TYR A 338 -21.98 -3.95 -9.36
CA TYR A 338 -20.99 -2.88 -9.54
C TYR A 338 -19.99 -3.21 -10.65
N ARG A 339 -19.37 -4.39 -10.58
CA ARG A 339 -18.38 -4.83 -11.59
C ARG A 339 -18.99 -4.94 -12.99
N SER A 340 -20.26 -5.34 -13.10
CA SER A 340 -20.98 -5.37 -14.38
C SER A 340 -21.29 -3.97 -14.93
N ALA A 341 -21.34 -2.94 -14.07
CA ALA A 341 -21.61 -1.56 -14.46
C ALA A 341 -20.39 -0.80 -14.99
N LEU A 342 -19.18 -1.20 -14.60
CA LEU A 342 -17.92 -0.63 -15.11
C LEU A 342 -17.83 -0.59 -16.65
N PRO A 343 -18.07 -1.70 -17.40
CA PRO A 343 -18.06 -1.66 -18.86
C PRO A 343 -19.17 -0.79 -19.45
N MET A 344 -20.33 -0.69 -18.78
CA MET A 344 -21.42 0.20 -19.20
C MET A 344 -21.01 1.67 -19.06
N MET A 345 -20.34 2.02 -17.95
CA MET A 345 -19.81 3.36 -17.73
C MET A 345 -18.67 3.72 -18.70
N ASN A 346 -17.86 2.74 -19.10
CA ASN A 346 -16.85 2.91 -20.15
C ASN A 346 -17.49 3.27 -21.50
N LEU A 347 -18.58 2.58 -21.90
CA LEU A 347 -19.33 2.94 -23.11
C LEU A 347 -19.93 4.34 -23.04
N VAL A 348 -20.49 4.72 -21.88
CA VAL A 348 -20.96 6.08 -21.63
C VAL A 348 -19.83 7.10 -21.83
N ALA A 349 -18.68 6.90 -21.20
CA ALA A 349 -17.54 7.80 -21.34
C ALA A 349 -17.03 7.88 -22.79
N THR A 350 -16.96 6.74 -23.49
CA THR A 350 -16.58 6.66 -24.91
C THR A 350 -17.48 7.55 -25.76
N VAL A 351 -18.79 7.46 -25.56
CA VAL A 351 -19.79 8.23 -26.29
C VAL A 351 -19.73 9.73 -25.94
N ILE A 352 -19.58 10.07 -24.67
CA ILE A 352 -19.44 11.46 -24.23
C ILE A 352 -18.20 12.11 -24.86
N LEU A 353 -17.05 11.43 -24.84
CA LEU A 353 -15.81 11.92 -25.42
C LEU A 353 -15.88 12.03 -26.96
N GLY A 354 -16.57 11.10 -27.62
CA GLY A 354 -16.76 11.10 -29.07
C GLY A 354 -17.75 12.17 -29.57
N SER A 355 -18.68 12.63 -28.73
CA SER A 355 -19.71 13.62 -29.09
C SER A 355 -19.17 15.02 -29.40
N GLY A 356 -17.92 15.32 -29.00
CA GLY A 356 -17.35 16.67 -29.09
C GLY A 356 -17.97 17.71 -28.15
N ARG A 357 -19.04 17.37 -27.38
CA ARG A 357 -19.72 18.27 -26.43
C ARG A 357 -19.79 17.71 -25.00
N PRO A 358 -18.67 17.27 -24.39
CA PRO A 358 -18.66 16.57 -23.10
C PRO A 358 -19.07 17.43 -21.89
N ARG A 359 -19.22 18.75 -22.06
CA ARG A 359 -19.64 19.70 -21.02
C ARG A 359 -21.16 19.93 -20.99
N GLU A 360 -21.87 19.60 -22.07
CA GLU A 360 -23.33 19.79 -22.18
C GLU A 360 -24.11 18.56 -21.66
N VAL A 361 -23.39 17.47 -21.41
CA VAL A 361 -23.95 16.21 -20.95
C VAL A 361 -24.16 16.23 -19.42
N ASP A 362 -25.38 15.97 -18.98
CA ASP A 362 -25.71 15.79 -17.56
C ASP A 362 -25.16 14.46 -17.02
N ARG A 363 -23.93 14.53 -16.51
CA ARG A 363 -23.17 13.37 -16.01
C ARG A 363 -23.83 12.71 -14.79
N GLU A 364 -24.44 13.50 -13.91
CA GLU A 364 -25.09 12.98 -12.71
C GLU A 364 -26.33 12.17 -13.08
N ARG A 365 -27.18 12.70 -13.97
CA ARG A 365 -28.37 11.99 -14.46
C ARG A 365 -28.02 10.69 -15.16
N ILE A 366 -26.97 10.69 -16.00
CA ILE A 366 -26.54 9.47 -16.71
C ILE A 366 -25.96 8.45 -15.75
N CYS A 367 -25.09 8.90 -14.84
CA CYS A 367 -24.49 8.00 -13.86
C CYS A 367 -25.58 7.34 -12.98
N PHE A 368 -26.58 8.12 -12.56
CA PHE A 368 -27.73 7.61 -11.80
C PHE A 368 -28.50 6.54 -12.58
N ARG A 369 -28.82 6.78 -13.86
CA ARG A 369 -29.56 5.80 -14.69
C ARG A 369 -28.79 4.51 -14.91
N VAL A 370 -27.48 4.59 -15.12
CA VAL A 370 -26.62 3.40 -15.27
C VAL A 370 -26.57 2.62 -13.95
N ALA A 371 -26.42 3.32 -12.81
CA ALA A 371 -26.42 2.70 -11.50
C ALA A 371 -27.77 2.03 -11.18
N GLU A 372 -28.89 2.70 -11.43
CA GLU A 372 -30.25 2.17 -11.24
C GLU A 372 -30.49 0.92 -12.11
N MET A 373 -30.15 0.98 -13.40
CA MET A 373 -30.23 -0.16 -14.32
C MET A 373 -29.37 -1.35 -13.86
N ALA A 374 -28.22 -1.06 -13.25
CA ALA A 374 -27.32 -2.07 -12.71
C ALA A 374 -27.75 -2.58 -11.32
N GLY A 375 -28.70 -1.93 -10.64
CA GLY A 375 -29.07 -2.25 -9.26
C GLY A 375 -28.02 -1.80 -8.23
N VAL A 376 -27.17 -0.83 -8.59
CA VAL A 376 -26.05 -0.35 -7.77
C VAL A 376 -26.48 0.90 -7.00
N TRP A 377 -26.23 0.91 -5.69
CA TRP A 377 -26.65 1.98 -4.78
C TRP A 377 -25.56 2.36 -3.78
N GLY A 378 -25.78 3.41 -2.99
CA GLY A 378 -24.92 3.78 -1.87
C GLY A 378 -23.48 4.12 -2.28
N SER A 379 -22.51 3.53 -1.57
CA SER A 379 -21.06 3.71 -1.79
C SER A 379 -20.64 3.32 -3.21
N GLU A 380 -21.18 2.24 -3.76
CA GLU A 380 -20.86 1.77 -5.10
C GLU A 380 -21.36 2.69 -6.21
N ALA A 381 -22.53 3.32 -6.03
CA ALA A 381 -23.01 4.34 -6.98
C ALA A 381 -22.10 5.57 -6.99
N GLN A 382 -21.57 5.94 -5.82
CA GLN A 382 -20.59 7.02 -5.69
C GLN A 382 -19.24 6.64 -6.33
N ARG A 383 -18.81 5.37 -6.22
CA ARG A 383 -17.65 4.84 -6.95
C ARG A 383 -17.83 4.90 -8.46
N LEU A 384 -19.00 4.51 -8.99
CA LEU A 384 -19.30 4.62 -10.43
C LEU A 384 -19.21 6.07 -10.92
N ARG A 385 -19.65 7.03 -10.12
CA ARG A 385 -19.57 8.47 -10.45
C ARG A 385 -18.14 8.93 -10.61
N VAL A 386 -17.26 8.61 -9.67
CA VAL A 386 -15.84 9.01 -9.77
C VAL A 386 -15.08 8.18 -10.82
N TYR A 387 -15.50 6.95 -11.08
CA TYR A 387 -14.98 6.15 -12.19
C TYR A 387 -15.31 6.80 -13.55
N LEU A 388 -16.52 7.33 -13.73
CA LEU A 388 -16.86 8.13 -14.92
C LEU A 388 -15.98 9.39 -15.02
N GLN A 389 -15.76 10.11 -13.92
CA GLN A 389 -14.87 11.27 -13.90
C GLN A 389 -13.46 10.91 -14.36
N PHE A 390 -12.90 9.81 -13.82
CA PHE A 390 -11.60 9.29 -14.25
C PHE A 390 -11.57 9.03 -15.76
N LEU A 391 -12.57 8.32 -16.31
CA LEU A 391 -12.61 7.98 -17.74
C LEU A 391 -12.73 9.23 -18.63
N LEU A 392 -13.44 10.26 -18.18
CA LEU A 392 -13.57 11.51 -18.92
C LEU A 392 -12.29 12.35 -18.88
N GLU A 393 -11.49 12.25 -17.80
CA GLU A 393 -10.22 12.96 -17.67
C GLU A 393 -9.09 12.26 -18.45
N PHE A 394 -8.94 10.95 -18.28
CA PHE A 394 -7.81 10.19 -18.82
C PHE A 394 -8.13 9.40 -20.09
N GLY A 395 -9.39 9.46 -20.53
CA GLY A 395 -9.88 8.76 -21.72
C GLY A 395 -10.43 7.36 -21.41
N ALA A 396 -11.47 6.99 -22.15
CA ALA A 396 -12.07 5.67 -22.08
C ALA A 396 -11.33 4.68 -23.01
N PRO A 397 -10.80 3.56 -22.49
CA PRO A 397 -10.13 2.59 -23.35
C PRO A 397 -11.15 1.79 -24.17
N LYS A 398 -10.75 1.40 -25.39
CA LYS A 398 -11.59 0.58 -26.27
C LYS A 398 -12.05 -0.69 -25.57
N LEU A 399 -13.37 -0.89 -25.51
CA LEU A 399 -13.95 -2.08 -24.91
C LEU A 399 -13.69 -3.31 -25.78
N LEU A 400 -13.09 -4.34 -25.20
CA LEU A 400 -12.84 -5.64 -25.85
C LEU A 400 -14.04 -6.57 -25.71
N LYS A 401 -14.05 -7.67 -26.47
CA LYS A 401 -15.12 -8.69 -26.45
C LYS A 401 -15.53 -9.11 -25.04
N LYS A 402 -14.56 -9.37 -24.15
CA LYS A 402 -14.84 -9.74 -22.74
C LYS A 402 -15.64 -8.67 -21.98
N GLY A 403 -15.38 -7.39 -22.25
CA GLY A 403 -16.11 -6.28 -21.60
C GLY A 403 -17.54 -6.14 -22.12
N PHE A 404 -17.78 -6.44 -23.39
CA PHE A 404 -19.14 -6.55 -23.92
C PHE A 404 -19.87 -7.78 -23.36
N ASP A 405 -19.19 -8.93 -23.31
CA ASP A 405 -19.74 -10.19 -22.82
C ASP A 405 -20.14 -10.10 -21.33
N SER A 406 -19.46 -9.27 -20.52
CA SER A 406 -19.80 -9.04 -19.12
C SER A 406 -21.04 -8.17 -18.90
N ILE A 407 -21.58 -7.52 -19.95
CA ILE A 407 -22.83 -6.74 -19.85
C ILE A 407 -24.02 -7.70 -19.97
N PRO A 408 -24.88 -7.83 -18.92
CA PRO A 408 -26.04 -8.72 -18.94
C PRO A 408 -27.01 -8.41 -20.08
N GLN A 409 -27.60 -9.45 -20.68
CA GLN A 409 -28.48 -9.33 -21.86
C GLN A 409 -29.65 -8.36 -21.62
N ASN A 410 -30.29 -8.44 -20.45
CA ASN A 410 -31.40 -7.59 -20.05
C ASN A 410 -31.03 -6.09 -19.89
N ARG A 411 -29.74 -5.76 -19.86
CA ARG A 411 -29.24 -4.38 -19.71
C ARG A 411 -28.76 -3.77 -21.04
N ARG A 412 -28.67 -4.55 -22.13
CA ARG A 412 -28.05 -4.11 -23.40
C ARG A 412 -28.91 -3.11 -24.18
N GLU A 413 -30.18 -3.40 -24.39
CA GLU A 413 -31.10 -2.47 -25.06
C GLU A 413 -31.31 -1.16 -24.26
N PRO A 414 -31.59 -1.20 -22.93
CA PRO A 414 -31.70 0.04 -22.14
C PRO A 414 -30.41 0.87 -22.14
N LEU A 415 -29.24 0.22 -22.09
CA LEU A 415 -27.96 0.91 -22.23
C LEU A 415 -27.84 1.61 -23.59
N LEU A 416 -28.17 0.93 -24.69
CA LEU A 416 -28.11 1.53 -26.03
C LEU A 416 -29.01 2.77 -26.13
N MET A 417 -30.18 2.75 -25.49
CA MET A 417 -31.08 3.91 -25.40
C MET A 417 -30.44 5.09 -24.65
N ILE A 418 -29.78 4.83 -23.51
CA ILE A 418 -29.03 5.85 -22.78
C ILE A 418 -27.94 6.46 -23.68
N LEU A 419 -27.17 5.62 -24.38
CA LEU A 419 -26.09 6.09 -25.27
C LEU A 419 -26.63 6.92 -26.44
N ALA A 420 -27.75 6.51 -27.02
CA ALA A 420 -28.42 7.25 -28.09
C ALA A 420 -28.88 8.64 -27.62
N GLU A 421 -29.43 8.75 -26.42
CA GLU A 421 -29.82 10.04 -25.85
C GLU A 421 -28.63 10.98 -25.63
N ILE A 422 -27.47 10.45 -25.19
CA ILE A 422 -26.25 11.25 -24.99
C ILE A 422 -25.78 11.86 -26.30
N ILE A 423 -25.82 11.06 -27.37
CA ILE A 423 -25.39 11.49 -28.70
C ILE A 423 -26.39 12.48 -29.29
N SER A 424 -27.69 12.21 -29.13
CA SER A 424 -28.77 12.97 -29.74
C SER A 424 -29.04 14.30 -29.02
N GLY A 425 -28.08 14.91 -28.31
CA GLY A 425 -28.32 15.99 -27.32
C GLY A 425 -29.23 17.15 -27.76
N ASP A 426 -29.32 17.43 -29.07
CA ASP A 426 -30.18 18.44 -29.73
C ASP A 426 -31.25 17.86 -30.68
N GLY A 427 -31.38 16.53 -30.72
CA GLY A 427 -32.38 15.79 -31.49
C GLY A 427 -31.97 15.43 -32.91
N HIS A 428 -30.68 15.54 -33.29
CA HIS A 428 -30.17 15.06 -34.59
C HIS A 428 -28.95 14.16 -34.44
N LEU A 429 -29.05 12.95 -35.01
CA LEU A 429 -27.95 12.00 -35.13
C LEU A 429 -27.21 12.23 -36.45
N GLY A 430 -25.92 12.56 -36.39
CA GLY A 430 -25.07 12.62 -37.57
C GLY A 430 -24.57 11.23 -38.01
N PRO A 431 -23.92 11.13 -39.19
CA PRO A 431 -23.42 9.87 -39.73
C PRO A 431 -22.31 9.22 -38.87
N ALA A 432 -21.43 10.04 -38.28
CA ALA A 432 -20.32 9.56 -37.46
C ALA A 432 -20.84 8.94 -36.15
N GLU A 433 -21.81 9.59 -35.50
CA GLU A 433 -22.34 9.10 -34.25
C GLU A 433 -23.29 7.90 -34.44
N THR A 434 -24.00 7.85 -35.56
CA THR A 434 -24.78 6.65 -35.97
C THR A 434 -23.85 5.46 -36.17
N THR A 435 -22.69 5.66 -36.81
CA THR A 435 -21.69 4.60 -37.02
C THR A 435 -21.15 4.06 -35.69
N GLU A 436 -20.89 4.95 -34.73
CA GLU A 436 -20.42 4.55 -33.40
C GLU A 436 -21.49 3.79 -32.61
N LEU A 437 -22.76 4.21 -32.68
CA LEU A 437 -23.88 3.48 -32.08
C LEU A 437 -24.06 2.08 -32.69
N LEU A 438 -23.96 1.95 -34.01
CA LEU A 438 -24.03 0.65 -34.69
C LEU A 438 -22.87 -0.27 -34.27
N ARG A 439 -21.66 0.29 -34.12
CA ARG A 439 -20.48 -0.44 -33.62
C ARG A 439 -20.72 -0.95 -32.19
N ILE A 440 -21.26 -0.11 -31.31
CA ILE A 440 -21.58 -0.49 -29.92
C ILE A 440 -22.70 -1.54 -29.89
N ALA A 441 -23.78 -1.34 -30.66
CA ALA A 441 -24.90 -2.28 -30.77
C ALA A 441 -24.43 -3.66 -31.24
N LYS A 442 -23.57 -3.72 -32.26
CA LYS A 442 -22.94 -4.96 -32.71
C LYS A 442 -22.12 -5.64 -31.61
N GLY A 443 -21.36 -4.86 -30.83
CA GLY A 443 -20.62 -5.38 -29.68
C GLY A 443 -21.54 -5.95 -28.59
N LEU A 444 -22.68 -5.30 -28.36
CA LEU A 444 -23.75 -5.77 -27.47
C LEU A 444 -24.56 -6.94 -28.06
N GLY A 445 -24.31 -7.36 -29.30
CA GLY A 445 -25.06 -8.43 -29.96
C GLY A 445 -26.49 -8.05 -30.34
N ILE A 446 -26.80 -6.75 -30.42
CA ILE A 446 -28.07 -6.22 -30.94
C ILE A 446 -27.96 -6.17 -32.46
N LYS A 447 -28.98 -6.66 -33.17
CA LYS A 447 -28.97 -6.65 -34.64
C LYS A 447 -29.18 -5.23 -35.15
N GLU A 448 -28.55 -4.88 -36.26
CA GLU A 448 -28.65 -3.55 -36.88
C GLU A 448 -30.10 -3.14 -37.18
N GLU A 449 -30.93 -4.09 -37.60
CA GLU A 449 -32.37 -3.93 -37.84
C GLU A 449 -33.15 -3.44 -36.60
N GLU A 450 -32.67 -3.78 -35.40
CA GLU A 450 -33.29 -3.43 -34.11
C GLU A 450 -32.81 -2.05 -33.62
N VAL A 451 -31.69 -1.54 -34.12
CA VAL A 451 -31.09 -0.27 -33.68
C VAL A 451 -31.92 0.92 -34.14
N TYR A 452 -32.31 0.99 -35.41
CA TYR A 452 -33.05 2.15 -35.94
C TYR A 452 -34.41 2.39 -35.25
N PRO A 453 -35.27 1.37 -35.00
CA PRO A 453 -36.49 1.53 -34.23
C PRO A 453 -36.26 2.04 -32.80
N LEU A 454 -35.17 1.61 -32.15
CA LEU A 454 -34.77 2.07 -30.82
C LEU A 454 -34.38 3.56 -30.84
N LEU A 455 -33.60 3.99 -31.84
CA LEU A 455 -33.21 5.40 -32.02
C LEU A 455 -34.41 6.33 -32.32
N HIS A 456 -35.40 5.83 -33.06
CA HIS A 456 -36.64 6.58 -33.28
C HIS A 456 -37.48 6.70 -32.00
N ARG A 457 -37.46 5.70 -31.13
CA ARG A 457 -38.14 5.74 -29.82
C ARG A 457 -37.47 6.74 -28.86
N SER A 458 -36.13 6.88 -28.90
CA SER A 458 -35.41 7.86 -28.08
C SER A 458 -35.60 9.29 -28.59
N SER A 459 -35.71 9.48 -29.91
CA SER A 459 -35.94 10.78 -30.55
C SER A 459 -37.40 11.27 -30.47
N GLY A 460 -38.32 10.39 -30.05
CA GLY A 460 -39.77 10.58 -30.12
C GLY A 460 -40.42 11.42 -29.01
N THR A 461 -39.67 11.98 -28.06
CA THR A 461 -40.24 12.87 -27.02
C THR A 461 -40.26 14.35 -27.42
N ALA A 462 -40.38 14.65 -28.71
CA ALA A 462 -40.89 15.96 -29.12
C ALA A 462 -42.40 15.98 -28.83
N THR A 463 -42.80 16.67 -27.74
CA THR A 463 -44.20 16.99 -27.47
C THR A 463 -44.89 17.42 -28.77
N PRO A 464 -46.00 16.79 -29.19
CA PRO A 464 -46.77 17.30 -30.29
C PRO A 464 -47.34 18.64 -29.83
N ARG A 465 -46.83 19.72 -30.41
CA ARG A 465 -47.46 21.04 -30.33
C ARG A 465 -48.93 20.83 -30.70
N PRO A 466 -49.90 21.27 -29.87
CA PRO A 466 -51.29 20.95 -30.10
C PRO A 466 -51.69 21.55 -31.45
N LYS A 467 -52.03 20.68 -32.41
CA LYS A 467 -52.74 21.09 -33.61
C LYS A 467 -54.15 21.40 -33.17
N THR A 468 -54.45 22.69 -33.07
CA THR A 468 -55.81 23.19 -32.96
C THR A 468 -56.60 22.66 -34.16
N GLU A 469 -57.62 21.85 -33.88
CA GLU A 469 -58.57 21.36 -34.86
C GLU A 469 -59.36 22.54 -35.44
N GLY A 470 -59.04 22.89 -36.68
CA GLY A 470 -59.82 23.79 -37.53
C GLY A 470 -60.30 23.01 -38.75
N ARG A 471 -61.51 22.46 -38.65
CA ARG A 471 -62.19 21.73 -39.72
C ARG A 471 -62.62 22.71 -40.83
N SER A 472 -61.97 22.67 -42.00
CA SER A 472 -62.58 23.17 -43.24
C SER A 472 -61.98 22.55 -44.50
N LYS A 473 -62.84 21.80 -45.21
CA LYS A 473 -62.93 21.56 -46.66
C LYS A 473 -61.65 21.24 -47.44
N GLY A 474 -61.68 20.06 -48.09
CA GLY A 474 -60.63 19.58 -48.97
C GLY A 474 -60.26 20.53 -50.10
N SER A 475 -58.96 20.72 -50.28
CA SER A 475 -58.35 21.02 -51.57
C SER A 475 -57.68 19.76 -52.10
N PRO A 476 -57.54 19.61 -53.42
CA PRO A 476 -56.98 18.40 -54.01
C PRO A 476 -55.47 18.33 -53.72
N PHE A 477 -54.96 17.10 -53.61
CA PHE A 477 -53.52 16.85 -53.61
C PHE A 477 -52.92 17.49 -54.87
N ASP A 478 -51.99 18.42 -54.67
CA ASP A 478 -51.27 19.07 -55.75
C ASP A 478 -50.32 18.07 -56.40
N MET A 479 -50.79 17.44 -57.48
CA MET A 479 -50.03 16.47 -58.26
C MET A 479 -48.75 17.06 -58.86
N ASN A 480 -48.65 18.39 -59.01
CA ASN A 480 -47.41 19.02 -59.46
C ASN A 480 -46.34 18.99 -58.36
N SER A 481 -46.72 19.19 -57.09
CA SER A 481 -45.78 19.06 -55.96
C SER A 481 -45.22 17.64 -55.81
N ILE A 482 -46.02 16.62 -56.17
CA ILE A 482 -45.58 15.22 -56.15
C ILE A 482 -44.70 14.92 -57.36
N ALA A 483 -45.07 15.44 -58.55
CA ALA A 483 -44.26 15.34 -59.75
C ALA A 483 -42.89 16.03 -59.59
N ASP A 484 -42.84 17.21 -58.96
CA ASP A 484 -41.60 17.94 -58.72
C ASP A 484 -40.69 17.21 -57.73
N LYS A 485 -41.26 16.58 -56.68
CA LYS A 485 -40.49 15.77 -55.73
C LYS A 485 -39.99 14.47 -56.34
N LEU A 486 -40.81 13.81 -57.17
CA LEU A 486 -40.39 12.59 -57.89
C LEU A 486 -39.35 12.91 -58.97
N ALA A 487 -39.49 14.03 -59.69
CA ALA A 487 -38.50 14.51 -60.65
C ALA A 487 -37.18 14.87 -59.95
N SER A 488 -37.23 15.47 -58.76
CA SER A 488 -36.04 15.76 -57.97
C SER A 488 -35.36 14.49 -57.43
N SER A 489 -36.12 13.45 -57.06
CA SER A 489 -35.57 12.14 -56.69
C SER A 489 -35.00 11.38 -57.90
N GLN A 490 -35.59 11.54 -59.08
CA GLN A 490 -35.12 10.90 -60.31
C GLN A 490 -33.85 11.58 -60.84
N ALA A 491 -33.75 12.91 -60.74
CA ALA A 491 -32.52 13.65 -61.03
C ALA A 491 -31.37 13.31 -60.06
N ALA A 492 -31.67 13.10 -58.78
CA ALA A 492 -30.67 12.64 -57.82
C ALA A 492 -30.20 11.19 -58.09
N ALA A 493 -31.09 10.33 -58.59
CA ALA A 493 -30.75 8.96 -58.99
C ALA A 493 -29.90 8.92 -60.29
N GLU A 494 -30.15 9.81 -61.25
CA GLU A 494 -29.33 9.94 -62.47
C GLU A 494 -27.92 10.46 -62.17
N ILE A 495 -27.79 11.41 -61.24
CA ILE A 495 -26.47 11.92 -60.81
C ILE A 495 -25.67 10.84 -60.08
N LEU A 496 -26.31 10.00 -59.27
CA LEU A 496 -25.65 8.86 -58.62
C LEU A 496 -25.32 7.72 -59.59
N GLY A 497 -26.14 7.52 -60.63
CA GLY A 497 -25.86 6.55 -61.70
C GLY A 497 -24.66 6.94 -62.58
N ALA A 498 -24.42 8.24 -62.77
CA ALA A 498 -23.28 8.75 -63.55
C ALA A 498 -21.93 8.66 -62.81
N VAL A 499 -21.94 8.45 -61.48
CA VAL A 499 -20.71 8.30 -60.68
C VAL A 499 -20.22 6.84 -60.63
N PHE A 500 -21.08 5.87 -60.97
CA PHE A 500 -20.77 4.44 -60.96
C PHE A 500 -20.78 3.81 -62.36
N VAL A 501 -20.09 4.42 -63.32
CA VAL A 501 -19.73 3.75 -64.56
C VAL A 501 -18.33 3.13 -64.38
N GLU A 502 -18.28 1.81 -64.45
CA GLU A 502 -17.06 1.00 -64.48
C GLU A 502 -16.22 1.38 -65.70
N GLU A 503 -15.06 2.02 -65.49
CA GLU A 503 -14.01 2.12 -66.49
C GLU A 503 -13.20 0.80 -66.49
N GLU A 504 -13.28 0.07 -67.60
CA GLU A 504 -12.39 -1.04 -67.92
C GLU A 504 -10.93 -0.57 -68.14
N PRO A 505 -9.94 -1.45 -67.89
CA PRO A 505 -8.61 -1.05 -67.44
C PRO A 505 -7.69 -0.56 -68.56
N VAL A 506 -7.08 0.61 -68.37
CA VAL A 506 -5.97 1.07 -69.19
C VAL A 506 -4.67 0.39 -68.73
N SER A 507 -4.09 -0.41 -69.62
CA SER A 507 -2.75 -0.96 -69.51
C SER A 507 -1.68 0.15 -69.59
N VAL A 508 -0.77 0.21 -68.60
CA VAL A 508 0.49 0.97 -68.74
C VAL A 508 1.66 0.15 -68.19
N SER A 509 2.71 0.09 -69.01
CA SER A 509 3.99 -0.59 -68.86
C SER A 509 4.83 -0.15 -67.65
N ALA A 510 5.65 -1.08 -67.16
CA ALA A 510 6.71 -0.96 -66.15
C ALA A 510 7.73 0.18 -66.47
N VAL A 511 8.39 0.88 -65.53
CA VAL A 511 9.45 0.56 -64.51
C VAL A 511 9.78 1.92 -63.79
N PRO A 512 10.45 2.06 -62.61
CA PRO A 512 11.01 1.11 -61.63
C PRO A 512 10.44 1.19 -60.21
N ILE A 513 10.72 0.13 -59.46
CA ILE A 513 10.51 -0.02 -58.02
C ILE A 513 11.35 1.01 -57.25
N VAL A 514 10.69 1.91 -56.53
CA VAL A 514 11.29 2.68 -55.43
C VAL A 514 11.02 1.90 -54.14
N ALA A 515 12.11 1.47 -53.52
CA ALA A 515 12.15 0.67 -52.32
C ALA A 515 11.56 1.42 -51.11
N ALA A 516 11.03 0.62 -50.19
CA ALA A 516 10.52 0.99 -48.87
C ALA A 516 11.48 1.93 -48.09
N PRO A 517 10.95 2.78 -47.19
CA PRO A 517 11.77 3.53 -46.28
C PRO A 517 12.57 2.55 -45.41
N ALA A 518 13.88 2.74 -45.44
CA ALA A 518 14.85 1.80 -44.94
C ALA A 518 14.93 1.80 -43.41
N GLU A 519 14.85 0.60 -42.82
CA GLU A 519 15.43 0.25 -41.51
C GLU A 519 16.97 0.25 -41.55
N THR A 520 17.60 1.26 -42.16
CA THR A 520 19.05 1.25 -42.43
C THR A 520 19.94 1.59 -41.25
N GLY A 521 19.39 2.06 -40.12
CA GLY A 521 20.19 2.28 -38.92
C GLY A 521 20.50 0.99 -38.17
N PHE A 522 19.46 0.23 -37.84
CA PHE A 522 19.58 -0.88 -36.89
C PHE A 522 20.20 -2.14 -37.52
N ALA A 523 19.80 -2.49 -38.75
CA ALA A 523 20.34 -3.69 -39.41
C ALA A 523 21.81 -3.54 -39.85
N ALA A 524 22.26 -2.30 -40.15
CA ALA A 524 23.66 -2.01 -40.42
C ALA A 524 24.50 -2.05 -39.15
N PHE A 525 23.99 -1.47 -38.06
CA PHE A 525 24.61 -1.48 -36.73
C PHE A 525 24.78 -2.90 -36.18
N VAL A 526 23.76 -3.76 -36.31
CA VAL A 526 23.85 -5.16 -35.87
C VAL A 526 24.87 -5.96 -36.70
N ARG A 527 25.01 -5.66 -38.00
CA ARG A 527 26.01 -6.31 -38.86
C ARG A 527 27.43 -5.90 -38.50
N GLU A 528 27.63 -4.63 -38.16
CA GLU A 528 28.92 -4.09 -37.69
C GLU A 528 29.31 -4.66 -36.32
N LEU A 529 28.35 -4.76 -35.40
CA LEU A 529 28.55 -5.40 -34.09
C LEU A 529 28.95 -6.88 -34.20
N SER A 530 28.37 -7.60 -35.17
CA SER A 530 28.65 -9.03 -35.40
C SER A 530 29.94 -9.31 -36.17
N GLY A 531 30.59 -8.29 -36.72
CA GLY A 531 31.78 -8.43 -37.57
C GLY A 531 33.13 -8.26 -36.85
N GLN A 532 33.12 -7.90 -35.56
CA GLN A 532 34.34 -7.69 -34.79
C GLN A 532 34.50 -8.75 -33.69
N ASP A 533 35.71 -9.29 -33.55
CA ASP A 533 36.02 -10.33 -32.56
C ASP A 533 36.18 -9.77 -31.12
N SER A 534 36.33 -8.45 -30.95
CA SER A 534 36.37 -7.79 -29.63
C SER A 534 36.17 -6.27 -29.74
N TRP A 535 35.60 -5.65 -28.70
CA TRP A 535 35.36 -4.19 -28.61
C TRP A 535 36.11 -3.58 -27.43
N SER A 536 36.59 -2.35 -27.56
CA SER A 536 37.28 -1.60 -26.50
C SER A 536 36.38 -0.53 -25.87
N ALA A 537 36.67 -0.17 -24.62
CA ALA A 537 35.87 0.81 -23.85
C ALA A 537 35.92 2.25 -24.38
N ALA A 538 36.72 2.53 -25.41
CA ALA A 538 36.78 3.84 -26.06
C ALA A 538 35.82 3.98 -27.25
N GLU A 539 35.15 2.89 -27.64
CA GLU A 539 34.26 2.81 -28.81
C GLU A 539 32.76 2.86 -28.42
N PHE A 540 32.47 3.07 -27.13
CA PHE A 540 31.17 3.37 -26.53
C PHE A 540 31.24 4.73 -25.83
#